data_AF-A0A8J8TK60-F1
#
_entry.id   AF-A0A8J8TK60-F1
#
_cell.length_a   1.000
_cell.length_b   1.000
_cell.length_c   1.000
_cell.angle_alpha   90.00
_cell.angle_beta   90.00
_cell.angle_gamma   90.00
#
_symmetry.space_group_name_H-M   'P 1'
#
loop_
_entity.id
_entity.type
_entity.pdbx_description
1 polymer ?
#
loop_
_entity_poly.entity_id
_entity_poly.type
_entity_poly.pdbx_seq_one_letter_code
_entity_poly.pdbx_strand_id
1 'polypeptide(L)'
;MAKQCPRCGYLNPDTANFCSNCGYPLPLTSSPQPNLPPPTQRDRLSEAFNIFTKNLGMVVPSIILLIVEIVLAVIFSVLTLGIFFVSPIASIILAVIFAIIMGLISAILFSVVVHTTMYMASDASNNLPINASNSFSRARSTLSHLYSIVGILILLGILGGLSRSSAVVWFLVGLVGILLYIMSASVVLGKPMSLTSSIDWYIKAFNRDAGSAIVIFIGSLLSLIPVINVFTIPYTSILSYLLVRDL
;
A
#
# COMPACT_ATOMS: atom_id res chain seq x y z
N MET A 1 -29.29 -14.79 39.64
CA MET A 1 -28.62 -14.07 40.74
C MET A 1 -29.15 -12.63 40.73
N ALA A 2 -28.75 -11.79 41.68
CA ALA A 2 -29.15 -10.38 41.71
C ALA A 2 -27.88 -9.53 41.72
N LYS A 3 -27.86 -8.46 40.92
CA LYS A 3 -26.74 -7.52 40.84
C LYS A 3 -27.05 -6.24 41.59
N GLN A 4 -26.11 -5.81 42.43
CA GLN A 4 -26.26 -4.62 43.22
C GLN A 4 -25.88 -3.38 42.42
N CYS A 5 -26.73 -2.36 42.44
CA CYS A 5 -26.46 -1.10 41.75
C CYS A 5 -25.30 -0.36 42.46
N PRO A 6 -24.21 0.01 41.75
CA PRO A 6 -23.07 0.69 42.37
C PRO A 6 -23.40 2.13 42.81
N ARG A 7 -24.48 2.71 42.26
CA ARG A 7 -24.86 4.10 42.55
C ARG A 7 -25.77 4.24 43.79
N CYS A 8 -26.67 3.29 44.02
CA CYS A 8 -27.67 3.40 45.09
C CYS A 8 -27.80 2.14 45.97
N GLY A 9 -27.01 1.09 45.71
CA GLY A 9 -27.04 -0.15 46.50
C GLY A 9 -28.25 -1.05 46.28
N TYR A 10 -29.20 -0.68 45.42
CA TYR A 10 -30.41 -1.47 45.16
C TYR A 10 -30.10 -2.78 44.41
N LEU A 11 -30.68 -3.89 44.86
CA LEU A 11 -30.54 -5.20 44.23
C LEU A 11 -31.49 -5.31 43.03
N ASN A 12 -30.93 -5.46 41.84
CA ASN A 12 -31.67 -5.62 40.59
C ASN A 12 -31.54 -7.07 40.08
N PRO A 13 -32.51 -7.58 39.31
CA PRO A 13 -32.36 -8.86 38.63
C PRO A 13 -31.18 -8.82 37.65
N ASP A 14 -30.51 -9.95 37.44
CA ASP A 14 -29.32 -10.02 36.56
C ASP A 14 -29.59 -9.53 35.13
N THR A 15 -30.83 -9.73 34.66
CA THR A 15 -31.30 -9.32 33.33
C THR A 15 -31.61 -7.82 33.22
N ALA A 16 -31.54 -7.05 34.31
CA ALA A 16 -31.83 -5.62 34.27
C ALA A 16 -30.74 -4.83 33.55
N ASN A 17 -31.11 -4.07 32.51
CA ASN A 17 -30.19 -3.16 31.81
C ASN A 17 -30.00 -1.85 32.59
N PHE A 18 -30.96 -1.50 33.44
CA PHE A 18 -30.97 -0.27 34.23
C PHE A 18 -31.44 -0.58 35.66
N CYS A 19 -30.97 0.22 36.62
CA CYS A 19 -31.42 0.13 38.00
C CYS A 19 -32.88 0.59 38.12
N SER A 20 -33.74 -0.29 38.66
CA SER A 20 -35.17 -0.02 38.83
C SER A 20 -35.45 1.11 39.84
N ASN A 21 -34.49 1.42 40.71
CA ASN A 21 -34.63 2.46 41.73
C ASN A 21 -34.08 3.83 41.28
N CYS A 22 -32.96 3.88 40.54
CA CYS A 22 -32.29 5.15 40.21
C CYS A 22 -31.97 5.36 38.72
N GLY A 23 -32.35 4.43 37.84
CA GLY A 23 -32.13 4.52 36.40
C GLY A 23 -30.68 4.35 35.94
N TYR A 24 -29.74 4.06 36.85
CA TYR A 24 -28.32 3.86 36.48
C TYR A 24 -28.15 2.65 35.54
N PRO A 25 -27.44 2.77 34.40
CA PRO A 25 -27.21 1.65 33.49
C PRO A 25 -26.33 0.60 34.17
N LEU A 26 -26.80 -0.64 34.22
CA LEU A 26 -26.08 -1.74 34.83
C LEU A 26 -25.30 -2.49 33.74
N PRO A 27 -24.06 -2.93 33.99
CA PRO A 27 -23.33 -3.76 33.05
C PRO A 27 -24.20 -4.97 32.70
N LEU A 28 -24.39 -5.19 31.40
CA LEU A 28 -24.89 -6.46 30.90
C LEU A 28 -23.84 -7.49 31.32
N THR A 29 -24.21 -8.40 32.21
CA THR A 29 -23.44 -9.63 32.39
C THR A 29 -23.52 -10.30 31.04
N SER A 30 -22.46 -10.15 30.24
CA SER A 30 -22.33 -10.84 28.98
C SER A 30 -22.58 -12.30 29.33
N SER A 31 -23.66 -12.88 28.77
CA SER A 31 -23.81 -14.34 28.70
C SER A 31 -22.43 -14.92 28.38
N PRO A 32 -22.00 -16.04 28.99
CA PRO A 32 -20.76 -16.68 28.57
C PRO A 32 -20.89 -16.91 27.07
N GLN A 33 -20.28 -16.02 26.28
CA GLN A 33 -20.14 -16.28 24.86
C GLN A 33 -19.40 -17.61 24.85
N PRO A 34 -19.86 -18.59 24.04
CA PRO A 34 -19.01 -19.72 23.72
C PRO A 34 -17.64 -19.12 23.41
N ASN A 35 -16.57 -19.67 24.00
CA ASN A 35 -15.20 -19.30 23.66
C ASN A 35 -15.00 -19.53 22.16
N LEU A 36 -15.51 -18.62 21.34
CA LEU A 36 -15.12 -18.46 19.97
C LEU A 36 -13.66 -18.08 20.12
N PRO A 37 -12.74 -18.89 19.56
CA PRO A 37 -11.34 -18.49 19.54
C PRO A 37 -11.29 -17.03 19.07
N PRO A 38 -10.50 -16.17 19.75
CA PRO A 38 -10.39 -14.76 19.37
C PRO A 38 -10.26 -14.73 17.86
N PRO A 39 -11.12 -13.98 17.14
CA PRO A 39 -11.39 -14.17 15.72
C PRO A 39 -10.07 -14.44 15.06
N THR A 40 -9.83 -15.72 14.73
CA THR A 40 -8.51 -16.21 14.35
C THR A 40 -8.02 -15.23 13.33
N GLN A 41 -7.00 -14.45 13.69
CA GLN A 41 -6.44 -13.36 12.91
C GLN A 41 -6.43 -13.88 11.49
N ARG A 42 -7.41 -13.48 10.67
CA ARG A 42 -7.62 -14.10 9.36
C ARG A 42 -6.26 -14.02 8.73
N ASP A 43 -5.76 -15.16 8.25
CA ASP A 43 -4.44 -15.19 7.67
C ASP A 43 -4.48 -14.32 6.40
N ARG A 44 -4.31 -13.00 6.58
CA ARG A 44 -4.46 -11.98 5.56
C ARG A 44 -3.45 -12.22 4.45
N LEU A 45 -2.32 -12.83 4.78
CA LEU A 45 -1.32 -13.27 3.82
C LEU A 45 -1.88 -14.38 2.93
N SER A 46 -2.53 -15.39 3.52
CA SER A 46 -3.22 -16.45 2.77
C SER A 46 -4.43 -15.91 1.98
N GLU A 47 -5.22 -14.99 2.55
CA GLU A 47 -6.33 -14.34 1.84
C GLU A 47 -5.82 -13.53 0.64
N ALA A 48 -4.79 -12.71 0.85
CA ALA A 48 -4.16 -11.93 -0.20
C ALA A 48 -3.56 -12.83 -1.30
N PHE A 49 -2.91 -13.92 -0.92
CA PHE A 49 -2.35 -14.88 -1.86
C PHE A 49 -3.43 -15.61 -2.67
N ASN A 50 -4.53 -16.01 -2.04
CA ASN A 50 -5.67 -16.64 -2.71
C ASN A 50 -6.36 -15.66 -3.68
N ILE A 51 -6.56 -14.41 -3.28
CA ILE A 51 -7.09 -13.37 -4.16
C ILE A 51 -6.14 -13.16 -5.35
N PHE A 52 -4.83 -13.05 -5.09
CA PHE A 52 -3.82 -12.85 -6.12
C PHE A 52 -3.81 -13.98 -7.16
N THR A 53 -3.74 -15.24 -6.70
CA THR A 53 -3.66 -16.42 -7.57
C THR A 53 -4.92 -16.64 -8.41
N LYS A 54 -6.11 -16.26 -7.89
CA LYS A 54 -7.35 -16.28 -8.66
C LYS A 54 -7.45 -15.17 -9.71
N ASN A 55 -6.65 -14.11 -9.57
CA ASN A 55 -6.78 -12.87 -10.31
C ASN A 55 -5.46 -12.45 -10.98
N LEU A 56 -4.83 -13.38 -11.71
CA LEU A 56 -3.55 -13.13 -12.38
C LEU A 56 -3.58 -11.95 -13.35
N GLY A 57 -4.74 -11.52 -13.85
CA GLY A 57 -4.89 -10.30 -14.66
C GLY A 57 -4.39 -9.02 -13.95
N MET A 58 -4.21 -9.05 -12.63
CA MET A 58 -3.61 -7.95 -11.87
C MET A 58 -2.13 -7.68 -12.16
N VAL A 59 -1.41 -8.61 -12.78
CA VAL A 59 0.01 -8.40 -13.15
C VAL A 59 0.17 -7.51 -14.38
N VAL A 60 -0.90 -7.28 -15.15
CA VAL A 60 -0.83 -6.56 -16.44
C VAL A 60 -0.24 -5.15 -16.31
N PRO A 61 -0.65 -4.30 -15.35
CA PRO A 61 -0.02 -2.98 -15.17
C PRO A 61 1.49 -3.06 -14.89
N SER A 62 1.93 -4.02 -14.09
CA SER A 62 3.35 -4.21 -13.77
C SER A 62 4.15 -4.75 -14.97
N ILE A 63 3.56 -5.60 -15.81
CA ILE A 63 4.18 -6.02 -17.08
C ILE A 63 4.36 -4.83 -18.02
N ILE A 64 3.35 -3.98 -18.14
CA ILE A 64 3.44 -2.76 -18.97
C ILE A 64 4.56 -1.85 -18.44
N LEU A 65 4.63 -1.66 -17.11
CA LEU A 65 5.70 -0.92 -16.47
C LEU A 65 7.08 -1.48 -16.85
N LEU A 66 7.29 -2.78 -16.69
CA LEU A 66 8.54 -3.46 -17.01
C LEU A 66 8.94 -3.25 -18.48
N ILE A 67 7.99 -3.38 -19.42
CA ILE A 67 8.26 -3.16 -20.84
C ILE A 67 8.69 -1.72 -21.10
N VAL A 68 7.99 -0.74 -20.53
CA VAL A 68 8.32 0.68 -20.69
C VAL A 68 9.70 0.98 -20.14
N GLU A 69 10.05 0.46 -18.96
CA GLU A 69 11.36 0.66 -18.34
C GLU A 69 12.49 0.04 -19.18
N ILE A 70 12.31 -1.17 -19.70
CA ILE A 70 13.29 -1.82 -20.58
C ILE A 70 13.50 -1.00 -21.86
N VAL A 71 12.41 -0.57 -22.51
CA VAL A 71 12.49 0.20 -23.76
C VAL A 71 13.24 1.51 -23.54
N LEU A 72 12.90 2.27 -22.48
CA LEU A 72 13.58 3.52 -22.16
C LEU A 72 15.06 3.31 -21.82
N ALA A 73 15.38 2.27 -21.03
CA ALA A 73 16.76 1.94 -20.69
C ALA A 73 17.60 1.60 -21.93
N VAL A 74 17.05 0.83 -22.87
CA VAL A 74 17.73 0.50 -24.14
C VAL A 74 17.95 1.75 -24.98
N ILE A 75 16.92 2.58 -25.17
CA ILE A 75 17.03 3.83 -25.95
C ILE A 75 18.12 4.73 -25.38
N PHE A 76 18.10 4.99 -24.07
CA PHE A 76 19.10 5.85 -23.44
C PHE A 76 20.49 5.24 -23.48
N SER A 77 20.63 3.93 -23.31
CA SER A 77 21.93 3.25 -23.41
C SER A 77 22.53 3.37 -24.80
N VAL A 78 21.74 3.16 -25.85
CA VAL A 78 22.19 3.29 -27.26
C VAL A 78 22.62 4.72 -27.56
N LEU A 79 21.83 5.72 -27.13
CA LEU A 79 22.15 7.13 -27.33
C LEU A 79 23.44 7.54 -26.59
N THR A 80 23.58 7.16 -25.32
CA THR A 80 24.78 7.45 -24.53
C THR A 80 26.02 6.77 -25.12
N LEU A 81 25.91 5.52 -25.57
CA LEU A 81 27.01 4.78 -26.19
C LEU A 81 27.42 5.41 -27.53
N GLY A 82 26.46 5.85 -28.35
CA GLY A 82 26.75 6.55 -29.60
C GLY A 82 27.56 7.83 -29.38
N ILE A 83 27.19 8.64 -28.38
CA ILE A 83 27.92 9.87 -28.07
C ILE A 83 29.30 9.59 -27.46
N PHE A 84 29.46 8.49 -26.72
CA PHE A 84 30.74 8.11 -26.11
C PHE A 84 31.88 8.03 -27.14
N PHE A 85 31.60 7.53 -28.34
CA PHE A 85 32.61 7.43 -29.42
C PHE A 85 32.95 8.79 -30.06
N VAL A 86 32.10 9.80 -29.93
CA VAL A 86 32.35 11.16 -30.44
C VAL A 86 33.02 12.03 -29.37
N SER A 87 32.50 11.98 -28.14
CA SER A 87 33.03 12.75 -27.01
C SER A 87 32.68 12.05 -25.69
N PRO A 88 33.68 11.47 -25.00
CA PRO A 88 33.47 10.84 -23.69
C PRO A 88 32.88 11.80 -22.65
N ILE A 89 33.31 13.07 -22.66
CA ILE A 89 32.80 14.09 -21.71
C ILE A 89 31.31 14.36 -21.96
N ALA A 90 30.91 14.55 -23.23
CA ALA A 90 29.50 14.77 -23.57
C ALA A 90 28.62 13.57 -23.19
N SER A 91 29.15 12.35 -23.33
CA SER A 91 28.42 11.12 -22.95
C SER A 91 28.13 11.05 -21.45
N ILE A 92 29.06 11.53 -20.60
CA ILE A 92 28.86 11.57 -19.14
C ILE A 92 27.77 12.58 -18.79
N ILE A 93 27.81 13.78 -19.39
CA ILE A 93 26.78 14.81 -19.18
C ILE A 93 25.41 14.28 -19.60
N LEU A 94 25.32 13.65 -20.77
CA LEU A 94 24.07 13.08 -21.25
C LEU A 94 23.58 11.94 -20.35
N ALA A 95 24.47 11.07 -19.87
CA ALA A 95 24.11 10.00 -18.95
C ALA A 95 23.50 10.54 -17.65
N VAL A 96 24.04 11.63 -17.10
CA VAL A 96 23.48 12.29 -15.91
C VAL A 96 22.08 12.85 -16.19
N ILE A 97 21.89 13.51 -17.33
CA ILE A 97 20.57 14.03 -17.74
C ILE A 97 19.56 12.89 -17.87
N PHE A 98 19.93 11.81 -18.56
CA PHE A 98 19.06 10.64 -18.72
C PHE A 98 18.77 9.95 -17.40
N ALA A 99 19.72 9.90 -16.47
CA ALA A 99 19.47 9.32 -15.15
C ALA A 99 18.43 10.12 -14.36
N ILE A 100 18.47 11.46 -14.42
CA ILE A 100 17.44 12.33 -13.83
C ILE A 100 16.08 12.07 -14.47
N ILE A 101 16.02 12.03 -15.80
CA ILE A 101 14.78 11.80 -16.56
C ILE A 101 14.20 10.42 -16.24
N MET A 102 15.03 9.37 -16.22
CA MET A 102 14.62 8.02 -15.84
C MET A 102 14.08 7.98 -14.42
N GLY A 103 14.77 8.60 -13.47
CA GLY A 103 14.31 8.67 -12.08
C GLY A 103 12.94 9.32 -11.94
N LEU A 104 12.71 10.43 -12.66
CA LEU A 104 11.42 11.12 -12.72
C LEU A 104 10.32 10.23 -13.31
N ILE A 105 10.58 9.64 -14.49
CA ILE A 105 9.60 8.80 -15.20
C ILE A 105 9.26 7.57 -14.36
N SER A 106 10.25 6.85 -13.84
CA SER A 106 10.02 5.66 -13.01
C SER A 106 9.22 6.00 -11.74
N ALA A 107 9.49 7.12 -11.07
CA ALA A 107 8.71 7.53 -9.89
C ALA A 107 7.22 7.78 -10.22
N ILE A 108 6.94 8.44 -11.35
CA ILE A 108 5.57 8.69 -11.82
C ILE A 108 4.89 7.37 -12.20
N LEU A 109 5.55 6.55 -13.02
CA LEU A 109 4.99 5.29 -13.48
C LEU A 109 4.73 4.33 -12.32
N PHE A 110 5.68 4.20 -11.39
CA PHE A 110 5.52 3.41 -10.18
C PHE A 110 4.29 3.85 -9.37
N SER A 111 4.13 5.16 -9.16
CA SER A 111 2.98 5.73 -8.44
C SER A 111 1.65 5.39 -9.10
N VAL A 112 1.57 5.56 -10.43
CA VAL A 112 0.37 5.27 -11.21
C VAL A 112 0.04 3.78 -11.22
N VAL A 113 1.05 2.92 -11.34
CA VAL A 113 0.89 1.46 -11.36
C VAL A 113 0.40 0.96 -10.00
N VAL A 114 1.04 1.36 -8.90
CA VAL A 114 0.61 1.01 -7.53
C VAL A 114 -0.82 1.46 -7.26
N HIS A 115 -1.19 2.68 -7.67
CA HIS A 115 -2.55 3.17 -7.45
C HIS A 115 -3.58 2.44 -8.33
N THR A 116 -3.22 2.09 -9.56
CA THR A 116 -4.06 1.30 -10.47
C THR A 116 -4.29 -0.11 -9.93
N THR A 117 -3.22 -0.79 -9.49
CA THR A 117 -3.32 -2.13 -8.90
C THR A 117 -4.07 -2.12 -7.58
N MET A 118 -4.09 -1.00 -6.86
CA MET A 118 -4.92 -0.84 -5.66
C MET A 118 -6.43 -0.86 -5.97
N TYR A 119 -6.87 -0.20 -7.05
CA TYR A 119 -8.26 -0.31 -7.51
C TYR A 119 -8.61 -1.74 -7.95
N MET A 120 -7.69 -2.41 -8.65
CA MET A 120 -7.88 -3.81 -9.04
C MET A 120 -7.94 -4.74 -7.83
N ALA A 121 -7.13 -4.49 -6.80
CA ALA A 121 -7.16 -5.22 -5.53
C ALA A 121 -8.51 -5.03 -4.80
N SER A 122 -9.05 -3.80 -4.80
CA SER A 122 -10.38 -3.53 -4.26
C SER A 122 -11.47 -4.31 -5.01
N ASP A 123 -11.50 -4.25 -6.34
CA ASP A 123 -12.46 -5.02 -7.14
C ASP A 123 -12.33 -6.53 -6.88
N ALA A 124 -11.10 -7.06 -6.88
CA ALA A 124 -10.81 -8.48 -6.64
C ALA A 124 -11.28 -8.95 -5.26
N SER A 125 -11.02 -8.15 -4.22
CA SER A 125 -11.45 -8.45 -2.84
C SER A 125 -12.97 -8.45 -2.66
N ASN A 126 -13.69 -7.75 -3.53
CA ASN A 126 -15.15 -7.66 -3.55
C ASN A 126 -15.78 -8.62 -4.58
N ASN A 127 -14.99 -9.55 -5.15
CA ASN A 127 -15.40 -10.48 -6.21
C ASN A 127 -15.99 -9.81 -7.46
N LEU A 128 -15.54 -8.59 -7.77
CA LEU A 128 -15.91 -7.87 -8.98
C LEU A 128 -14.96 -8.24 -10.13
N PRO A 129 -15.43 -8.23 -11.39
CA PRO A 129 -14.57 -8.52 -12.54
C PRO A 129 -13.47 -7.46 -12.67
N ILE A 130 -12.23 -7.93 -12.81
CA ILE A 130 -11.07 -7.04 -12.90
C ILE A 130 -10.96 -6.47 -14.31
N ASN A 131 -10.95 -5.14 -14.41
CA ASN A 131 -10.74 -4.43 -15.65
C ASN A 131 -9.64 -3.37 -15.48
N ALA A 132 -8.46 -3.64 -16.02
CA ALA A 132 -7.29 -2.76 -15.88
C ALA A 132 -7.54 -1.36 -16.47
N SER A 133 -8.30 -1.26 -17.57
CA SER A 133 -8.63 0.03 -18.19
C SER A 133 -9.51 0.88 -17.29
N ASN A 134 -10.57 0.30 -16.73
CA ASN A 134 -11.47 0.99 -15.80
C ASN A 134 -10.75 1.38 -14.50
N SER A 135 -9.90 0.50 -13.98
CA SER A 135 -9.09 0.78 -12.78
C SER A 135 -8.05 1.87 -13.04
N PHE A 136 -7.41 1.90 -14.20
CA PHE A 136 -6.50 2.97 -14.59
C PHE A 136 -7.23 4.32 -14.72
N SER A 137 -8.42 4.33 -15.32
CA SER A 137 -9.23 5.55 -15.43
C SER A 137 -9.60 6.11 -14.05
N ARG A 138 -10.05 5.25 -13.12
CA ARG A 138 -10.30 5.63 -11.72
C ARG A 138 -9.04 6.14 -11.04
N ALA A 139 -7.94 5.39 -11.11
CA ALA A 139 -6.66 5.77 -10.52
C ALA A 139 -6.16 7.13 -11.02
N ARG A 140 -6.27 7.39 -12.33
CA ARG A 140 -5.91 8.69 -12.92
C ARG A 140 -6.75 9.83 -12.33
N SER A 141 -8.06 9.61 -12.16
CA SER A 141 -8.97 10.63 -11.64
C SER A 141 -8.72 10.98 -10.17
N THR A 142 -8.19 10.04 -9.39
CA THR A 142 -7.92 10.21 -7.94
C THR A 142 -6.44 10.44 -7.61
N LEU A 143 -5.57 10.48 -8.62
CA LEU A 143 -4.12 10.66 -8.44
C LEU A 143 -3.78 11.98 -7.72
N SER A 144 -4.65 12.99 -7.83
CA SER A 144 -4.47 14.29 -7.16
C SER A 144 -4.46 14.20 -5.64
N HIS A 145 -5.11 13.20 -5.06
CA HIS A 145 -5.06 12.94 -3.63
C HIS A 145 -3.69 12.42 -3.16
N LEU A 146 -2.82 12.02 -4.09
CA LEU A 146 -1.50 11.47 -3.81
C LEU A 146 -0.36 12.46 -4.12
N TYR A 147 -0.63 13.72 -4.47
CA TYR A 147 0.42 14.65 -4.90
C TYR A 147 1.54 14.85 -3.86
N SER A 148 1.22 14.82 -2.57
CA SER A 148 2.23 14.96 -1.51
C SER A 148 3.25 13.82 -1.52
N ILE A 149 2.80 12.56 -1.65
CA ILE A 149 3.69 11.40 -1.68
C ILE A 149 4.39 11.25 -3.04
N VAL A 150 3.69 11.55 -4.14
CA VAL A 150 4.27 11.51 -5.50
C VAL A 150 5.38 12.55 -5.63
N GLY A 151 5.22 13.75 -5.05
CA GLY A 151 6.28 14.77 -5.03
C GLY A 151 7.55 14.29 -4.33
N ILE A 152 7.40 13.60 -3.19
CA ILE A 152 8.54 13.00 -2.46
C ILE A 152 9.20 11.90 -3.29
N LEU A 153 8.42 11.02 -3.92
CA LEU A 153 8.95 9.97 -4.79
C LEU A 153 9.69 10.52 -6.01
N ILE A 154 9.19 11.61 -6.62
CA ILE A 154 9.86 12.28 -7.72
C ILE A 154 11.22 12.82 -7.27
N LEU A 155 11.27 13.49 -6.12
CA LEU A 155 12.52 14.02 -5.57
C LEU A 155 13.52 12.89 -5.31
N LEU A 156 13.08 11.79 -4.71
CA LEU A 156 13.92 10.62 -4.46
C LEU A 156 14.34 9.91 -5.76
N GLY A 157 13.48 9.88 -6.77
CA GLY A 157 13.80 9.33 -8.09
C GLY A 157 14.93 10.12 -8.76
N ILE A 158 14.87 11.46 -8.71
CA ILE A 158 15.94 12.33 -9.22
C ILE A 158 17.25 12.10 -8.47
N LEU A 159 17.19 12.04 -7.13
CA LEU A 159 18.36 11.73 -6.30
C LEU A 159 18.92 10.33 -6.59
N GLY A 160 18.05 9.37 -6.89
CA GLY A 160 18.42 8.01 -7.26
C GLY A 160 19.14 7.92 -8.59
N GLY A 161 18.69 8.69 -9.59
CA GLY A 161 19.39 8.81 -10.87
C GLY A 161 20.79 9.42 -10.73
N LEU A 162 20.97 10.37 -9.81
CA LEU A 162 22.25 11.03 -9.55
C LEU A 162 23.20 10.21 -8.67
N SER A 163 22.65 9.39 -7.78
CA SER A 163 23.42 8.66 -6.79
C SER A 163 24.11 7.43 -7.39
N ARG A 164 25.45 7.42 -7.39
CA ARG A 164 26.23 6.18 -7.59
C ARG A 164 26.02 5.15 -6.48
N SER A 165 25.57 5.58 -5.30
CA SER A 165 25.22 4.69 -4.17
C SER A 165 23.73 4.36 -4.23
N SER A 166 23.39 3.37 -5.04
CA SER A 166 22.00 2.97 -5.31
C SER A 166 21.29 2.41 -4.07
N ALA A 167 22.02 1.82 -3.12
CA ALA A 167 21.41 1.10 -1.99
C ALA A 167 20.64 2.00 -1.00
N VAL A 168 21.20 3.16 -0.63
CA VAL A 168 20.55 4.08 0.33
C VAL A 168 19.30 4.70 -0.29
N VAL A 169 19.40 5.18 -1.53
CA VAL A 169 18.24 5.77 -2.20
C VAL A 169 17.18 4.71 -2.47
N TRP A 170 17.56 3.51 -2.89
CA TRP A 170 16.65 2.37 -3.04
C TRP A 170 15.88 2.08 -1.75
N PHE A 171 16.58 2.04 -0.61
CA PHE A 171 15.96 1.83 0.69
C PHE A 171 14.99 2.96 1.06
N LEU A 172 15.37 4.22 0.85
CA LEU A 172 14.50 5.38 1.10
C LEU A 172 13.26 5.39 0.21
N VAL A 173 13.41 5.08 -1.08
CA VAL A 173 12.28 4.93 -2.01
C VAL A 173 11.36 3.80 -1.55
N GLY A 174 11.91 2.68 -1.07
CA GLY A 174 11.13 1.58 -0.53
C GLY A 174 10.32 1.96 0.71
N LEU A 175 10.92 2.74 1.62
CA LEU A 175 10.22 3.28 2.79
C LEU A 175 9.07 4.21 2.39
N VAL A 176 9.30 5.13 1.45
CA VAL A 176 8.25 6.02 0.93
C VAL A 176 7.18 5.24 0.16
N GLY A 177 7.56 4.15 -0.52
CA GLY A 177 6.65 3.24 -1.19
C GLY A 177 5.60 2.62 -0.26
N ILE A 178 5.94 2.32 1.00
CA ILE A 178 4.98 1.82 1.99
C ILE A 178 3.85 2.82 2.20
N LEU A 179 4.21 4.10 2.34
CA LEU A 179 3.25 5.19 2.51
C LEU A 179 2.39 5.36 1.25
N LEU A 180 2.98 5.19 0.06
CA LEU A 180 2.22 5.19 -1.20
C LEU A 180 1.17 4.07 -1.24
N TYR A 181 1.50 2.85 -0.81
CA TYR A 181 0.54 1.74 -0.75
C TYR A 181 -0.60 2.04 0.23
N ILE A 182 -0.29 2.53 1.44
CA ILE A 182 -1.28 2.85 2.47
C ILE A 182 -2.19 4.00 2.01
N MET A 183 -1.60 5.09 1.52
CA MET A 183 -2.36 6.23 1.02
C MET A 183 -3.25 5.82 -0.16
N SER A 184 -2.73 5.02 -1.09
CA SER A 184 -3.50 4.50 -2.21
C SER A 184 -4.70 3.67 -1.73
N ALA A 185 -4.50 2.76 -0.79
CA ALA A 185 -5.59 1.96 -0.21
C ALA A 185 -6.64 2.84 0.46
N SER A 186 -6.18 3.86 1.22
CA SER A 186 -7.05 4.80 1.92
C SER A 186 -7.94 5.61 0.95
N VAL A 187 -7.38 6.05 -0.18
CA VAL A 187 -8.11 6.77 -1.24
C VAL A 187 -9.14 5.86 -1.90
N VAL A 188 -8.78 4.61 -2.20
CA VAL A 188 -9.69 3.62 -2.80
C VAL A 188 -10.85 3.27 -1.86
N LEU A 189 -10.63 3.29 -0.54
CA LEU A 189 -11.64 3.09 0.49
C LEU A 189 -12.47 4.35 0.80
N GLY A 190 -12.25 5.47 0.10
CA GLY A 190 -12.96 6.72 0.31
C GLY A 190 -12.57 7.45 1.61
N LYS A 191 -11.41 7.15 2.18
CA LYS A 191 -10.89 7.74 3.43
C LYS A 191 -9.44 8.23 3.23
N PRO A 192 -9.20 9.26 2.40
CA PRO A 192 -7.85 9.70 2.09
C PRO A 192 -7.08 10.10 3.36
N MET A 193 -5.91 9.51 3.56
CA MET A 193 -5.02 9.80 4.68
C MET A 193 -3.97 10.86 4.32
N SER A 194 -3.60 11.69 5.30
CA SER A 194 -2.40 12.53 5.19
C SER A 194 -1.12 11.69 5.32
N LEU A 195 0.04 12.27 5.00
CA LEU A 195 1.34 11.62 5.19
C LEU A 195 1.55 11.21 6.65
N THR A 196 1.33 12.14 7.59
CA THR A 196 1.47 11.89 9.03
C THR A 196 0.51 10.81 9.51
N SER A 197 -0.76 10.87 9.08
CA SER A 197 -1.76 9.85 9.42
C SER A 197 -1.38 8.46 8.88
N SER A 198 -0.74 8.39 7.72
CA SER A 198 -0.29 7.12 7.11
C SER A 198 0.88 6.51 7.88
N ILE A 199 1.80 7.34 8.39
CA ILE A 199 2.91 6.90 9.26
C ILE A 199 2.35 6.35 10.58
N ASP A 200 1.47 7.12 11.24
CA ASP A 200 0.84 6.69 12.50
C ASP A 200 0.03 5.41 12.32
N TRP A 201 -0.67 5.29 11.20
CA TRP A 201 -1.41 4.10 10.84
C TRP A 201 -0.48 2.90 10.67
N TYR A 202 0.65 3.05 9.97
CA TYR A 202 1.62 1.95 9.79
C TYR A 202 2.21 1.48 11.12
N ILE A 203 2.55 2.39 12.03
CA ILE A 203 3.05 2.05 13.37
C ILE A 203 1.99 1.25 14.15
N LYS A 204 0.72 1.67 14.10
CA LYS A 204 -0.39 0.94 14.73
C LYS A 204 -0.61 -0.43 14.07
N ALA A 205 -0.52 -0.50 12.75
CA ALA A 205 -0.63 -1.74 11.99
C ALA A 205 0.46 -2.74 12.38
N PHE A 206 1.71 -2.28 12.55
CA PHE A 206 2.83 -3.12 13.01
C PHE A 206 2.56 -3.71 14.40
N ASN A 207 1.99 -2.94 15.33
CA ASN A 207 1.67 -3.42 16.67
C ASN A 207 0.48 -4.40 16.70
N ARG A 208 -0.42 -4.34 15.72
CA ARG A 208 -1.60 -5.22 15.64
C ARG A 208 -1.35 -6.48 14.78
N ASP A 209 -0.60 -6.34 13.70
CA ASP A 209 -0.33 -7.38 12.71
C ASP A 209 1.06 -7.17 12.08
N ALA A 210 2.09 -7.43 12.89
CA ALA A 210 3.50 -7.27 12.48
C ALA A 210 3.84 -8.08 11.22
N GLY A 211 3.27 -9.27 11.06
CA GLY A 211 3.51 -10.14 9.91
C GLY A 211 3.11 -9.47 8.60
N SER A 212 1.86 -8.99 8.50
CA SER A 212 1.38 -8.27 7.32
C SER A 212 2.15 -6.97 7.09
N ALA A 213 2.46 -6.21 8.15
CA ALA A 213 3.23 -4.97 8.03
C ALA A 213 4.65 -5.20 7.50
N ILE A 214 5.37 -6.22 8.00
CA ILE A 214 6.70 -6.62 7.50
C ILE A 214 6.63 -7.04 6.03
N VAL A 215 5.61 -7.80 5.65
CA VAL A 215 5.44 -8.24 4.26
C VAL A 215 5.17 -7.05 3.33
N ILE A 216 4.42 -6.03 3.77
CA ILE A 216 4.25 -4.78 3.03
C ILE A 216 5.58 -4.03 2.90
N PHE A 217 6.39 -3.98 3.95
CA PHE A 217 7.72 -3.36 3.91
C PHE A 217 8.65 -4.06 2.90
N ILE A 218 8.75 -5.38 2.98
CA ILE A 218 9.55 -6.19 2.05
C ILE A 218 8.99 -6.05 0.63
N GLY A 219 7.68 -6.14 0.47
CA GLY A 219 6.99 -5.99 -0.80
C GLY A 219 7.26 -4.64 -1.45
N SER A 220 7.28 -3.55 -0.67
CA SER A 220 7.63 -2.21 -1.15
C SER A 220 9.06 -2.13 -1.66
N LEU A 221 10.03 -2.69 -0.92
CA LEU A 221 11.43 -2.75 -1.35
C LEU A 221 11.63 -3.59 -2.62
N LEU A 222 11.02 -4.79 -2.67
CA LEU A 222 11.12 -5.69 -3.81
C LEU A 222 10.40 -5.14 -5.05
N SER A 223 9.40 -4.28 -4.87
CA SER A 223 8.69 -3.63 -5.99
C SER A 223 9.55 -2.64 -6.76
N LEU A 224 10.73 -2.29 -6.26
CA LEU A 224 11.70 -1.46 -6.97
C LEU A 224 12.64 -2.27 -7.87
N ILE A 225 12.57 -3.61 -7.82
CA ILE A 225 13.36 -4.49 -8.70
C ILE A 225 12.47 -4.84 -9.90
N PRO A 226 12.81 -4.42 -11.14
CA PRO A 226 11.89 -4.48 -12.28
C PRO A 226 11.27 -5.85 -12.56
N VAL A 227 12.07 -6.92 -12.48
CA VAL A 227 11.57 -8.28 -12.75
C VAL A 227 10.66 -8.79 -11.62
N ILE A 228 10.98 -8.43 -10.37
CA ILE A 228 10.27 -8.91 -9.19
C ILE A 228 8.96 -8.11 -8.99
N ASN A 229 8.92 -6.85 -9.41
CA ASN A 229 7.78 -5.96 -9.26
C ASN A 229 6.49 -6.46 -9.95
N VAL A 230 6.65 -7.33 -10.97
CA VAL A 230 5.56 -7.98 -11.69
C VAL A 230 4.62 -8.73 -10.74
N PHE A 231 5.20 -9.33 -9.70
CA PHE A 231 4.46 -10.10 -8.70
C PHE A 231 4.30 -9.34 -7.40
N THR A 232 5.29 -8.56 -6.98
CA THR A 232 5.25 -7.93 -5.66
C THR A 232 4.30 -6.74 -5.60
N ILE A 233 4.16 -5.96 -6.67
CA ILE A 233 3.20 -4.84 -6.69
C ILE A 233 1.76 -5.34 -6.46
N PRO A 234 1.21 -6.27 -7.28
CA PRO A 234 -0.17 -6.70 -7.11
C PRO A 234 -0.40 -7.38 -5.75
N TYR A 235 0.53 -8.21 -5.29
CA TYR A 235 0.43 -8.85 -3.97
C TYR A 235 0.44 -7.83 -2.82
N THR A 236 1.37 -6.87 -2.84
CA THR A 236 1.49 -5.82 -1.83
C THR A 236 0.26 -4.90 -1.83
N SER A 237 -0.30 -4.61 -3.00
CA SER A 237 -1.56 -3.85 -3.13
C SER A 237 -2.73 -4.56 -2.46
N ILE A 238 -2.91 -5.88 -2.67
CA ILE A 238 -4.00 -6.64 -2.02
C ILE A 238 -3.81 -6.64 -0.52
N LEU A 239 -2.62 -6.99 -0.04
CA LEU A 239 -2.34 -7.06 1.38
C LEU A 239 -2.56 -5.70 2.05
N SER A 240 -2.08 -4.62 1.42
CA SER A 240 -2.28 -3.26 1.91
C SER A 240 -3.75 -2.85 1.92
N TYR A 241 -4.51 -3.20 0.88
CA TYR A 241 -5.95 -2.96 0.83
C TYR A 241 -6.70 -3.67 1.97
N LEU A 242 -6.45 -4.97 2.17
CA LEU A 242 -7.07 -5.75 3.24
C LEU A 242 -6.70 -5.20 4.62
N LEU A 243 -5.42 -4.84 4.81
CA LEU A 243 -4.93 -4.31 6.08
C LEU A 243 -5.58 -2.97 6.42
N VAL A 244 -5.67 -2.03 5.46
CA VAL A 244 -6.31 -0.71 5.65
C VAL A 244 -7.83 -0.80 5.79
N ARG A 245 -8.47 -1.76 5.12
CA ARG A 245 -9.92 -1.99 5.23
C ARG A 245 -10.32 -2.45 6.63
N ASP A 246 -9.52 -3.33 7.23
CA ASP A 246 -9.87 -4.02 8.46
C ASP A 246 -9.43 -3.29 9.75
N LEU A 247 -8.53 -2.30 9.68
CA LEU A 247 -7.95 -1.58 10.82
C LEU A 247 -8.55 -0.21 11.09
#